data_AF-A0AAJ2QY19-F1
#
_entry.id   AF-A0AAJ2QY19-F1
#
_cell.length_a   1.000
_cell.length_b   1.000
_cell.length_c   1.000
_cell.angle_alpha   90.00
_cell.angle_beta   90.00
_cell.angle_gamma   90.00
#
_symmetry.space_group_name_H-M   'P 1'
#
loop_
_entity.id
_entity.type
_entity.pdbx_description
1 polymer ?
#
loop_
_entity_poly.entity_id
_entity_poly.type
_entity_poly.pdbx_seq_one_letter_code
_entity_poly.pdbx_strand_id
1 'polypeptide(L)'
;MAALPAHAERFANGKSYYGSPAPAGVYRTVDLSQKAPINIACGETVNFTSQGRTFAWKVSSIQHNHVPVARFAPPGFDTQGKSIFVMPGEHELGG
;
A
#
# COMPACT_ATOMS: atom_id res chain seq x y z
N MET A 1 0.84 -6.95 -24.58
CA MET A 1 -0.16 -6.96 -23.48
C MET A 1 0.14 -5.78 -22.58
N ALA A 2 -0.74 -4.77 -22.55
CA ALA A 2 -0.50 -3.53 -21.82
C ALA A 2 -0.84 -3.70 -20.33
N ALA A 3 0.13 -3.46 -19.45
CA ALA A 3 -0.09 -3.41 -18.01
C ALA A 3 -0.88 -2.14 -17.67
N LEU A 4 -2.06 -2.31 -17.08
CA LEU A 4 -2.91 -1.22 -16.59
C LEU A 4 -2.11 -0.37 -15.57
N PRO A 5 -2.01 0.96 -15.74
CA PRO A 5 -1.31 1.78 -14.79
C PRO A 5 -2.11 1.82 -13.49
N ALA A 6 -1.53 1.30 -12.41
CA ALA A 6 -1.99 1.58 -11.06
C ALA A 6 -2.03 3.11 -10.89
N HIS A 7 -3.21 3.66 -10.62
CA HIS A 7 -3.44 5.08 -10.38
C HIS A 7 -2.96 5.45 -8.97
N ALA A 8 -1.71 5.12 -8.68
CA ALA A 8 -1.03 5.72 -7.57
C ALA A 8 -0.73 7.16 -7.96
N GLU A 9 -1.18 8.15 -7.17
CA GLU A 9 -0.72 9.52 -7.37
C GLU A 9 0.81 9.45 -7.42
N ARG A 10 1.37 9.96 -8.52
CA ARG A 10 2.81 9.94 -8.78
C ARG A 10 3.34 11.34 -8.58
N PHE A 11 4.48 11.45 -7.90
CA PHE A 11 5.31 12.64 -7.94
C PHE A 11 5.58 13.01 -9.40
N ALA A 12 5.91 14.28 -9.66
CA ALA A 12 6.34 14.74 -10.99
C ALA A 12 7.54 13.93 -11.55
N ASN A 13 8.27 13.20 -10.68
CA ASN A 13 9.35 12.28 -11.05
C ASN A 13 8.88 10.85 -11.40
N GLY A 14 7.58 10.58 -11.46
CA GLY A 14 7.00 9.27 -11.80
C GLY A 14 6.98 8.24 -10.67
N LYS A 15 7.54 8.54 -9.48
CA LYS A 15 7.47 7.67 -8.30
C LYS A 15 6.11 7.84 -7.61
N SER A 16 5.54 6.76 -7.09
CA SER A 16 4.28 6.85 -6.37
C SER A 16 4.46 7.48 -4.98
N TYR A 17 3.52 8.36 -4.58
CA TYR A 17 3.51 8.99 -3.25
C TYR A 17 3.37 7.99 -2.08
N TYR A 18 2.82 6.81 -2.38
CA TYR A 18 2.43 5.80 -1.40
C TYR A 18 3.25 4.50 -1.51
N GLY A 19 4.35 4.52 -2.28
CA GLY A 19 5.28 3.42 -2.43
C GLY A 19 5.39 2.87 -3.84
N SER A 20 5.60 1.56 -3.97
CA SER A 20 5.89 0.93 -5.26
C SER A 20 5.30 -0.47 -5.38
N PRO A 21 4.87 -0.89 -6.58
CA PRO A 21 4.45 -2.26 -6.80
C PRO A 21 5.59 -3.22 -6.49
N ALA A 22 5.28 -4.30 -5.79
CA ALA A 22 6.23 -5.35 -5.46
C ALA A 22 5.93 -6.61 -6.32
N PRO A 23 6.94 -7.44 -6.60
CA PRO A 23 6.70 -8.74 -7.23
C PRO A 23 5.79 -9.60 -6.36
N ALA A 24 5.05 -10.53 -6.96
CA ALA A 24 4.27 -11.50 -6.20
C ALA A 24 5.23 -12.41 -5.39
N GLY A 25 4.93 -12.61 -4.11
CA GLY A 25 5.78 -13.38 -3.21
C GLY A 25 5.08 -13.69 -1.89
N VAL A 26 5.80 -14.37 -0.99
CA VAL A 26 5.32 -14.71 0.35
C VAL A 26 5.60 -13.53 1.29
N TYR A 27 4.66 -12.58 1.31
CA TYR A 27 4.66 -11.43 2.21
C TYR A 27 3.52 -11.53 3.21
N ARG A 28 3.55 -10.68 4.23
CA ARG A 28 2.46 -10.50 5.18
C ARG A 28 1.17 -10.19 4.42
N THR A 29 0.16 -11.03 4.57
CA THR A 29 -1.15 -10.81 3.95
C THR A 29 -2.01 -9.92 4.83
N VAL A 30 -2.56 -8.88 4.22
CA VAL A 30 -3.44 -7.90 4.83
C VAL A 30 -4.79 -8.00 4.16
N ASP A 31 -5.77 -8.55 4.86
CA ASP A 31 -7.16 -8.56 4.39
C ASP A 31 -7.80 -7.19 4.58
N LEU A 32 -8.35 -6.61 3.52
CA LEU A 32 -9.07 -5.32 3.60
C LEU A 32 -10.51 -5.49 4.09
N SER A 33 -11.03 -6.72 4.13
CA SER A 33 -12.35 -7.00 4.70
C SER A 33 -12.33 -6.90 6.23
N GLN A 34 -11.15 -6.98 6.84
CA GLN A 34 -10.97 -6.94 8.29
C GLN A 34 -11.39 -5.58 8.87
N LYS A 35 -12.02 -5.60 10.04
CA LYS A 35 -12.38 -4.37 10.77
C LYS A 35 -11.20 -3.77 11.53
N ALA A 36 -10.12 -4.54 11.72
CA ALA A 36 -8.95 -4.08 12.46
C ALA A 36 -8.16 -3.01 11.69
N PRO A 37 -7.52 -2.06 12.41
CA PRO A 37 -6.60 -1.10 11.81
C PRO A 37 -5.39 -1.83 11.22
N ILE A 38 -4.99 -1.41 10.02
CA ILE A 38 -3.85 -2.00 9.31
C ILE A 38 -2.64 -1.10 9.55
N ASN A 39 -1.72 -1.57 10.39
CA ASN A 39 -0.46 -0.88 10.66
C ASN A 39 0.67 -1.52 9.85
N ILE A 40 1.34 -0.72 9.03
CA ILE A 40 2.43 -1.16 8.15
C ILE A 40 3.61 -0.23 8.36
N ALA A 41 4.80 -0.79 8.55
CA ALA A 41 6.01 0.02 8.65
C ALA A 41 6.37 0.63 7.30
N CYS A 42 6.92 1.85 7.29
CA CYS A 42 7.43 2.44 6.06
C CYS A 42 8.54 1.56 5.46
N GLY A 43 8.39 1.16 4.20
CA GLY A 43 9.29 0.24 3.50
C GLY A 43 8.86 -1.24 3.54
N GLU A 44 7.84 -1.60 4.31
CA GLU A 44 7.34 -2.97 4.41
C GLU A 44 6.58 -3.37 3.13
N THR A 45 6.82 -4.59 2.66
CA THR A 45 6.08 -5.18 1.54
C THR A 45 5.00 -6.10 2.09
N VAL A 46 3.76 -5.86 1.68
CA VAL A 46 2.60 -6.64 2.12
C VAL A 46 1.75 -7.06 0.92
N ASN A 47 1.04 -8.16 1.11
CA ASN A 47 0.05 -8.67 0.18
C ASN A 47 -1.34 -8.19 0.62
N PHE A 48 -1.90 -7.21 -0.07
CA PHE A 48 -3.26 -6.78 0.19
C PHE A 48 -4.23 -7.76 -0.48
N THR A 49 -5.10 -8.38 0.31
CA THR A 49 -6.16 -9.24 -0.17
C THR A 49 -7.54 -8.62 0.08
N SER A 50 -8.43 -8.74 -0.89
CA SER A 50 -9.82 -8.32 -0.77
C SER A 50 -10.67 -9.14 -1.72
N GLN A 51 -11.76 -9.72 -1.22
CA GLN A 51 -12.70 -10.54 -2.01
C GLN A 51 -12.01 -11.61 -2.89
N GLY A 52 -10.94 -12.23 -2.39
CA GLY A 52 -10.18 -13.25 -3.11
C GLY A 52 -9.19 -12.73 -4.15
N ARG A 53 -9.04 -11.40 -4.30
CA ARG A 53 -8.00 -10.79 -5.13
C ARG A 53 -6.87 -10.32 -4.23
N THR A 54 -5.64 -10.70 -4.56
CA THR A 54 -4.45 -10.29 -3.82
C THR A 54 -3.49 -9.51 -4.71
N PHE A 55 -2.89 -8.44 -4.20
CA PHE A 55 -1.80 -7.74 -4.86
C PHE A 55 -0.67 -7.41 -3.88
N ALA A 56 0.57 -7.53 -4.34
CA ALA A 56 1.77 -7.20 -3.55
C ALA A 56 2.12 -5.72 -3.73
N TRP A 57 2.32 -5.02 -2.62
CA TRP A 57 2.70 -3.61 -2.64
C TRP A 57 3.71 -3.31 -1.53
N LYS A 58 4.78 -2.60 -1.90
CA LYS A 58 5.73 -2.03 -0.94
C LYS A 58 5.22 -0.67 -0.51
N VAL A 59 4.73 -0.61 0.72
CA VAL A 59 4.21 0.61 1.32
C VAL A 59 5.37 1.53 1.66
N SER A 60 5.32 2.78 1.20
CA SER A 60 6.27 3.81 1.61
C SER A 60 5.53 5.13 1.64
N SER A 61 5.60 5.84 2.75
CA SER A 61 4.96 7.15 2.92
C SER A 61 6.01 8.15 3.37
N ILE A 62 5.90 9.38 2.85
CA ILE A 62 6.77 10.48 3.26
C ILE A 62 6.29 11.10 4.58
N GLN A 63 5.01 10.91 4.93
CA GLN A 63 4.36 11.72 5.98
C GLN A 63 3.74 10.88 7.10
N HIS A 64 4.11 9.59 7.21
CA HIS A 64 3.70 8.67 8.30
C HIS A 64 2.25 8.87 8.77
N ASN A 65 1.33 8.75 7.82
CA ASN A 65 -0.08 9.06 8.01
C ASN A 65 -0.99 7.94 7.50
N HIS A 66 -2.29 8.08 7.75
CA HIS A 66 -3.33 7.27 7.14
C HIS A 66 -3.35 7.45 5.63
N VAL A 67 -3.04 6.38 4.91
CA VAL A 67 -3.10 6.32 3.45
C VAL A 67 -4.30 5.47 3.05
N PRO A 68 -5.29 6.03 2.34
CA PRO A 68 -6.38 5.24 1.79
C PRO A 68 -5.86 4.25 0.75
N VAL A 69 -6.24 2.98 0.87
CA VAL A 69 -5.79 1.93 -0.07
C VAL A 69 -6.26 2.22 -1.49
N ALA A 70 -7.42 2.87 -1.62
CA ALA A 70 -7.95 3.36 -2.90
C ALA A 70 -6.98 4.28 -3.68
N ARG A 71 -6.00 4.90 -3.00
CA ARG A 71 -5.01 5.76 -3.64
C ARG A 71 -3.90 5.02 -4.38
N PHE A 72 -3.66 3.74 -4.08
CA PHE A 72 -2.60 2.95 -4.74
C PHE A 72 -3.09 1.58 -5.21
N ALA A 73 -4.31 1.19 -4.88
CA ALA A 73 -4.92 -0.03 -5.36
C ALA A 73 -5.10 -0.01 -6.89
N PRO A 74 -5.02 -1.18 -7.54
CA PRO A 74 -5.31 -1.28 -8.96
C PRO A 74 -6.78 -0.92 -9.28
N PRO A 75 -7.05 -0.36 -10.46
CA PRO A 75 -8.41 0.00 -10.86
C PRO A 75 -9.33 -1.23 -10.85
N GLY A 76 -10.52 -1.06 -10.25
CA GLY A 76 -11.48 -2.16 -10.04
C GLY A 76 -11.11 -3.12 -8.91
N PHE A 77 -10.12 -2.80 -8.08
CA PHE A 77 -9.87 -3.50 -6.82
C PHE A 77 -10.78 -2.95 -5.73
N ASP A 78 -11.47 -3.85 -5.03
CA ASP A 78 -12.37 -3.46 -3.97
C ASP A 78 -11.58 -3.18 -2.69
N THR A 79 -11.43 -1.91 -2.36
CA THR A 79 -10.63 -1.49 -1.19
C THR A 79 -11.45 -1.41 0.10
N GLN A 80 -12.76 -1.67 0.03
CA GLN A 80 -13.71 -1.52 1.16
C GLN A 80 -13.62 -0.14 1.85
N GLY A 81 -13.10 0.89 1.17
CA GLY A 81 -12.82 2.20 1.78
C GLY A 81 -11.76 2.17 2.89
N LYS A 82 -10.92 1.13 2.94
CA LYS A 82 -9.90 0.98 3.98
C LYS A 82 -8.74 1.94 3.78
N SER A 83 -8.16 2.31 4.91
CA SER A 83 -6.92 3.06 4.99
C SER A 83 -5.91 2.28 5.80
N ILE A 84 -4.67 2.27 5.34
CA ILE A 84 -3.54 1.76 6.11
C ILE A 84 -2.92 2.90 6.89
N PHE A 85 -2.43 2.60 8.08
CA PHE A 85 -1.60 3.52 8.83
C PHE A 85 -0.14 3.16 8.59
N VAL A 86 0.60 4.10 7.99
CA VAL A 86 2.03 3.93 7.75
C VAL A 86 2.77 4.45 8.97
N MET A 87 3.29 3.54 9.78
CA MET A 87 4.06 3.91 10.97
C MET A 87 5.42 4.48 10.56
N PRO A 88 5.97 5.45 11.32
CA PRO A 88 7.36 5.86 11.18
C PRO A 88 8.25 4.63 11.31
N GLY A 89 9.13 4.45 10.34
CA GLY A 89 10.22 3.50 10.51
C GLY A 89 11.09 3.96 11.69
N GLU A 90 11.74 3.03 12.38
CA GLU A 90 12.65 3.32 13.51
C GLU A 90 13.74 4.36 13.15
N HIS A 91 13.99 4.58 11.86
CA HIS A 91 14.93 5.56 11.32
C HIS A 91 14.53 7.05 11.51
N GLU A 92 13.26 7.36 11.84
CA GLU A 92 12.81 8.75 12.06
C GLU A 92 12.59 9.12 13.53
N LEU A 93 12.65 8.15 14.45
CA LEU A 93 12.43 8.38 15.88
C LEU A 93 13.72 8.75 16.65
N GLY A 94 14.86 8.87 15.95
CA GLY A 94 16.18 9.08 16.54
C GLY A 94 16.91 10.34 16.05
N GLY A 95 16.18 11.42 15.75
CA GLY A 95 16.76 12.73 15.43
C GLY A 95 16.94 13.60 16.66
#